data_AF-A0A4S8J0Z4-F1
#
_entry.id   AF-A0A4S8J0Z4-F1
#
_cell.length_a   1.000
_cell.length_b   1.000
_cell.length_c   1.000
_cell.angle_alpha   90.00
_cell.angle_beta   90.00
_cell.angle_gamma   90.00
#
_symmetry.space_group_name_H-M   'P 1'
#
loop_
_entity.id
_entity.type
_entity.pdbx_description
1 polymer ?
#
loop_
_entity_poly.entity_id
_entity_poly.type
_entity_poly.pdbx_seq_one_letter_code
_entity_poly.pdbx_strand_id
1 'polypeptide(L)'
;MAGISNGIALHGSGLIPFAATFLTFSDYMKNSIRLSALSHVGVLYVFTHDSIGLGEDRPTHQPVEQLAGLRAIPRMFVFRPADETEIAEAYKAAIANRTVPSAMALSRQKVVANLEGSSASDVARGGYVISDNSGDGVPEIILIGTGLFDVQPREYKVSELPPRAKKRVSVEAGSPIGWREYVGEEGIVHGVDDFGCSGASLDT
;
A
#
# COMPACT_ATOMS: atom_id res chain seq x y z
N MET A 1 5.77 -6.34 -20.17
CA MET A 1 4.58 -6.89 -19.49
C MET A 1 3.48 -5.85 -19.33
N ALA A 2 3.66 -4.78 -18.53
CA ALA A 2 2.61 -3.79 -18.27
C ALA A 2 1.96 -3.17 -19.53
N GLY A 3 2.74 -2.78 -20.55
CA GLY A 3 2.18 -2.25 -21.79
C GLY A 3 1.28 -3.24 -22.53
N ILE A 4 1.59 -4.54 -22.47
CA ILE A 4 0.73 -5.60 -23.03
C ILE A 4 -0.57 -5.68 -22.24
N SER A 5 -0.51 -5.65 -20.91
CA SER A 5 -1.69 -5.62 -20.04
C SER A 5 -2.60 -4.43 -20.35
N ASN A 6 -2.04 -3.26 -20.67
CA ASN A 6 -2.81 -2.09 -21.11
C ASN A 6 -3.51 -2.35 -22.44
N GLY A 7 -2.81 -2.95 -23.41
CA GLY A 7 -3.41 -3.37 -24.67
C GLY A 7 -4.58 -4.35 -24.47
N ILE A 8 -4.42 -5.34 -23.58
CA ILE A 8 -5.49 -6.29 -23.24
C ILE A 8 -6.69 -5.56 -22.62
N ALA A 9 -6.45 -4.60 -21.71
CA ALA A 9 -7.52 -3.82 -21.09
C ALA A 9 -8.29 -2.97 -22.12
N LEU A 10 -7.57 -2.37 -23.08
CA LEU A 10 -8.15 -1.52 -24.12
C LEU A 10 -8.84 -2.30 -25.24
N HIS A 11 -8.48 -3.57 -25.44
CA HIS A 11 -9.06 -4.40 -26.49
C HIS A 11 -10.58 -4.62 -26.33
N GLY A 12 -11.11 -4.52 -25.10
CA GLY A 12 -12.55 -4.70 -24.86
C GLY A 12 -13.03 -6.15 -24.93
N SER A 13 -12.13 -7.13 -24.76
CA SER A 13 -12.47 -8.57 -24.75
C SER A 13 -13.23 -9.03 -23.50
N GLY A 14 -13.42 -8.15 -22.50
CA GLY A 14 -13.94 -8.50 -21.18
C GLY A 14 -12.90 -9.15 -20.25
N LEU A 15 -11.67 -9.38 -20.72
CA LEU A 15 -10.59 -9.93 -19.89
C LEU A 15 -10.16 -8.95 -18.79
N ILE A 16 -9.71 -9.51 -17.67
CA ILE A 16 -9.13 -8.78 -16.55
C ILE A 16 -7.62 -9.00 -16.54
N PRO A 17 -6.82 -8.08 -17.13
CA PRO A 17 -5.39 -8.28 -17.18
C PRO A 17 -4.74 -8.01 -15.83
N PHE A 18 -3.82 -8.89 -15.47
CA PHE A 18 -2.87 -8.66 -14.40
C PHE A 18 -1.43 -8.83 -14.89
N ALA A 19 -0.49 -8.30 -14.13
CA ALA A 19 0.95 -8.39 -14.39
C ALA A 19 1.67 -8.52 -13.05
N ALA A 20 2.61 -9.47 -12.94
CA ALA A 20 3.28 -9.78 -11.67
C ALA A 20 4.80 -9.78 -11.76
N THR A 21 5.48 -9.20 -10.77
CA THR A 21 6.94 -9.20 -10.60
C THR A 21 7.31 -8.79 -9.17
N PHE A 22 8.60 -8.60 -8.84
CA PHE A 22 9.00 -8.06 -7.54
C PHE A 22 8.75 -6.54 -7.49
N LEU A 23 8.43 -6.01 -6.31
CA LEU A 23 8.11 -4.58 -6.16
C LEU A 23 9.27 -3.67 -6.61
N THR A 24 10.50 -4.05 -6.31
CA THR A 24 11.70 -3.34 -6.79
C THR A 24 11.72 -3.18 -8.33
N PHE A 25 11.22 -4.17 -9.07
CA PHE A 25 11.17 -4.14 -10.54
C PHE A 25 9.95 -3.41 -11.10
N SER A 26 9.10 -2.83 -10.25
CA SER A 26 8.07 -1.89 -10.71
C SER A 26 8.69 -0.73 -11.50
N ASP A 27 9.95 -0.35 -11.20
CA ASP A 27 10.69 0.69 -11.90
C ASP A 27 10.90 0.38 -13.39
N TYR A 28 11.10 -0.90 -13.76
CA TYR A 28 11.23 -1.32 -15.17
C TYR A 28 9.94 -1.12 -15.98
N MET A 29 8.79 -1.00 -15.30
CA MET A 29 7.48 -0.87 -15.93
C MET A 29 6.75 0.41 -15.52
N LYS A 30 7.39 1.31 -14.77
CA LYS A 30 6.78 2.52 -14.19
C LYS A 30 6.07 3.40 -15.22
N ASN A 31 6.70 3.63 -16.37
CA ASN A 31 6.09 4.41 -17.46
C ASN A 31 4.83 3.75 -18.02
N SER A 32 4.82 2.42 -18.14
CA SER A 32 3.64 1.69 -18.60
C SER A 32 2.53 1.71 -17.56
N ILE A 33 2.85 1.58 -16.27
CA ILE A 33 1.89 1.72 -15.16
C ILE A 33 1.26 3.12 -15.17
N ARG A 34 2.08 4.15 -15.34
CA ARG A 34 1.62 5.53 -15.46
C ARG A 34 0.69 5.71 -16.66
N LEU A 35 0.97 5.07 -17.79
CA LEU A 35 0.08 5.06 -18.95
C LEU A 35 -1.25 4.36 -18.66
N SER A 36 -1.28 3.36 -17.76
CA SER A 36 -2.52 2.71 -17.34
C SER A 36 -3.43 3.68 -16.60
N ALA A 37 -2.85 4.46 -15.70
CA ALA A 37 -3.56 5.48 -14.94
C ALA A 37 -4.06 6.61 -15.87
N LEU A 38 -3.19 7.07 -16.77
CA LEU A 38 -3.51 8.10 -17.76
C LEU A 38 -4.61 7.67 -18.73
N SER A 39 -4.60 6.41 -19.16
CA SER A 39 -5.57 5.86 -20.12
C SER A 39 -6.85 5.34 -19.47
N HIS A 40 -7.02 5.53 -18.16
CA HIS A 40 -8.19 5.07 -17.40
C HIS A 40 -8.46 3.57 -17.54
N VAL A 41 -7.42 2.73 -17.48
CA VAL A 41 -7.55 1.27 -17.58
C VAL A 41 -7.25 0.57 -16.27
N GLY A 42 -8.17 -0.30 -15.85
CA GLY A 42 -8.07 -1.13 -14.65
C GLY A 42 -7.19 -2.36 -14.87
N VAL A 43 -5.88 -2.15 -14.86
CA VAL A 43 -4.88 -3.23 -14.81
C VAL A 43 -4.49 -3.51 -13.37
N LEU A 44 -4.42 -4.79 -12.99
CA LEU A 44 -3.94 -5.23 -11.68
C LEU A 44 -2.44 -5.57 -11.74
N TYR A 45 -1.63 -4.84 -10.99
CA TYR A 45 -0.21 -5.09 -10.82
C TYR A 45 0.04 -5.80 -9.49
N VAL A 46 0.61 -7.00 -9.53
CA VAL A 46 0.93 -7.79 -8.34
C VAL A 46 2.43 -7.73 -8.10
N PHE A 47 2.83 -7.05 -7.05
CA PHE A 47 4.22 -6.83 -6.68
C PHE A 47 4.55 -7.56 -5.39
N THR A 48 5.28 -8.67 -5.48
CA THR A 48 5.74 -9.40 -4.29
C THR A 48 7.08 -8.86 -3.79
N HIS A 49 7.56 -9.34 -2.64
CA HIS A 49 8.83 -8.91 -2.04
C HIS A 49 8.83 -7.40 -1.79
N ASP A 50 7.86 -6.96 -0.99
CA ASP A 50 7.48 -5.55 -0.82
C ASP A 50 8.42 -4.69 0.05
N SER A 51 9.49 -5.27 0.61
CA SER A 51 10.34 -4.58 1.59
C SER A 51 11.70 -5.23 1.78
N ILE A 52 12.51 -4.63 2.67
CA ILE A 52 13.75 -5.22 3.22
C ILE A 52 13.53 -6.61 3.85
N GLY A 53 12.30 -6.97 4.21
CA GLY A 53 11.94 -8.30 4.74
C GLY A 53 12.21 -9.46 3.76
N LEU A 54 12.59 -9.18 2.52
CA LEU A 54 13.01 -10.23 1.60
C LEU A 54 14.31 -10.94 2.06
N GLY A 55 15.17 -10.26 2.81
CA GLY A 55 16.41 -10.85 3.34
C GLY A 55 17.55 -10.93 2.31
N GLU A 56 17.97 -12.15 1.95
CA GLU A 56 19.30 -12.40 1.41
C GLU A 56 19.57 -11.87 -0.01
N ASP A 57 18.55 -11.50 -0.80
CA ASP A 57 18.75 -11.04 -2.19
C ASP A 57 19.28 -9.59 -2.30
N ARG A 58 19.68 -8.99 -1.17
CA ARG A 58 20.52 -7.77 -1.10
C ARG A 58 19.80 -6.48 -1.51
N PRO A 59 20.40 -5.29 -1.30
CA PRO A 59 19.80 -3.99 -1.62
C PRO A 59 19.21 -3.83 -3.01
N THR A 60 19.74 -4.50 -4.04
CA THR A 60 19.20 -4.36 -5.41
C THR A 60 17.79 -4.94 -5.56
N HIS A 61 17.39 -5.83 -4.65
CA HIS A 61 16.06 -6.45 -4.67
C HIS A 61 15.13 -5.89 -3.60
N GLN A 62 15.66 -5.16 -2.61
CA GLN A 62 14.93 -4.67 -1.44
C GLN A 62 14.31 -3.31 -1.75
N PRO A 63 12.98 -3.23 -1.97
CA PRO A 63 12.36 -1.95 -2.26
C PRO A 63 12.34 -1.06 -1.02
N VAL A 64 12.57 0.24 -1.23
CA VAL A 64 12.49 1.29 -0.21
C VAL A 64 11.53 2.37 -0.69
N GLU A 65 11.80 2.96 -1.84
CA GLU A 65 11.09 4.13 -2.39
C GLU A 65 9.96 3.77 -3.36
N GLN A 66 9.85 2.51 -3.78
CA GLN A 66 8.91 2.10 -4.83
C GLN A 66 7.45 2.36 -4.43
N LEU A 67 7.07 2.16 -3.16
CA LEU A 67 5.72 2.48 -2.68
C LEU A 67 5.41 3.97 -2.78
N ALA A 68 6.29 4.84 -2.28
CA ALA A 68 6.14 6.29 -2.41
C ALA A 68 6.04 6.70 -3.89
N GLY A 69 6.89 6.11 -4.74
CA GLY A 69 6.89 6.36 -6.17
C GLY A 69 5.65 5.85 -6.91
N LEU A 70 4.97 4.81 -6.42
CA LEU A 70 3.70 4.32 -6.98
C LEU A 70 2.52 5.15 -6.47
N ARG A 71 2.51 5.51 -5.18
CA ARG A 71 1.49 6.39 -4.57
C ARG A 71 1.48 7.79 -5.21
N ALA A 72 2.63 8.26 -5.65
CA ALA A 72 2.76 9.53 -6.37
C ALA A 72 2.14 9.51 -7.79
N ILE A 73 1.79 8.34 -8.34
CA ILE A 73 1.12 8.25 -9.64
C ILE A 73 -0.35 8.66 -9.46
N PRO A 74 -0.83 9.73 -10.12
CA PRO A 74 -2.22 10.15 -10.00
C PRO A 74 -3.16 9.05 -10.50
N ARG A 75 -4.32 8.89 -9.85
CA ARG A 75 -5.34 7.89 -10.22
C ARG A 75 -4.77 6.46 -10.24
N MET A 76 -4.12 6.07 -9.16
CA MET A 76 -3.67 4.71 -8.96
C MET A 76 -4.01 4.27 -7.55
N PHE A 77 -4.51 3.04 -7.40
CA PHE A 77 -4.65 2.43 -6.09
C PHE A 77 -3.38 1.65 -5.76
N VAL A 78 -2.79 1.88 -4.59
CA VAL A 78 -1.67 1.12 -4.05
C VAL A 78 -2.12 0.48 -2.74
N PHE A 79 -2.32 -0.83 -2.78
CA PHE A 79 -2.65 -1.66 -1.62
C PHE A 79 -1.35 -2.28 -1.08
N ARG A 80 -1.23 -2.32 0.24
CA ARG A 80 -0.19 -3.08 0.97
C ARG A 80 -0.85 -3.76 2.18
N PRO A 81 -1.57 -4.85 1.94
CA PRO A 81 -2.41 -5.47 2.95
C PRO A 81 -1.58 -6.09 4.09
N ALA A 82 -2.11 -6.03 5.31
CA ALA A 82 -1.46 -6.52 6.53
C ALA A 82 -1.65 -8.02 6.78
N ASP A 83 -2.75 -8.61 6.29
CA ASP A 83 -3.10 -10.02 6.48
C ASP A 83 -3.88 -10.59 5.28
N GLU A 84 -4.30 -11.86 5.36
CA GLU A 84 -5.07 -12.54 4.33
C GLU A 84 -6.45 -11.93 4.07
N THR A 85 -7.08 -11.36 5.11
CA THR A 85 -8.41 -10.73 5.02
C THR A 85 -8.31 -9.48 4.19
N GLU A 86 -7.32 -8.64 4.47
CA GLU A 86 -7.05 -7.43 3.69
C GLU A 86 -6.64 -7.77 2.26
N ILE A 87 -5.86 -8.83 2.04
CA ILE A 87 -5.50 -9.29 0.69
C ILE A 87 -6.79 -9.59 -0.11
N ALA A 88 -7.69 -10.41 0.44
CA ALA A 88 -8.90 -10.83 -0.27
C ALA A 88 -9.76 -9.63 -0.71
N GLU A 89 -9.95 -8.65 0.17
CA GLU A 89 -10.78 -7.49 -0.11
C GLU A 89 -10.08 -6.45 -0.99
N ALA A 90 -8.75 -6.30 -0.88
CA ALA A 90 -7.97 -5.50 -1.81
C ALA A 90 -8.09 -6.04 -3.25
N TYR A 91 -8.04 -7.36 -3.44
CA TYR A 91 -8.27 -7.98 -4.75
C TYR A 91 -9.68 -7.71 -5.28
N LYS A 92 -10.70 -7.88 -4.43
CA LYS A 92 -12.09 -7.59 -4.79
C LYS A 92 -12.28 -6.14 -5.20
N ALA A 93 -11.73 -5.19 -4.44
CA ALA A 93 -11.77 -3.77 -4.76
C ALA A 93 -11.06 -3.46 -6.09
N ALA A 94 -9.88 -4.04 -6.32
CA ALA A 94 -9.13 -3.86 -7.55
C ALA A 94 -9.83 -4.47 -8.78
N ILE A 95 -10.46 -5.64 -8.64
CA ILE A 95 -11.18 -6.32 -9.72
C ILE A 95 -12.45 -5.54 -10.09
N ALA A 96 -13.18 -5.04 -9.08
CA ALA A 96 -14.40 -4.27 -9.28
C ALA A 96 -14.13 -2.94 -10.02
N ASN A 97 -12.96 -2.32 -9.85
CA ASN A 97 -12.61 -1.09 -10.53
C ASN A 97 -11.88 -1.35 -11.86
N ARG A 98 -12.62 -1.23 -12.97
CA ARG A 98 -12.09 -1.43 -14.34
C ARG A 98 -11.44 -0.20 -14.97
N THR A 99 -11.40 0.93 -14.25
CA THR A 99 -11.04 2.26 -14.81
C THR A 99 -9.84 2.92 -14.14
N VAL A 100 -9.30 2.29 -13.09
CA VAL A 100 -8.17 2.78 -12.32
C VAL A 100 -7.24 1.59 -12.09
N PRO A 101 -5.94 1.69 -12.44
CA PRO A 101 -5.00 0.61 -12.17
C PRO A 101 -4.78 0.46 -10.66
N SER A 102 -4.53 -0.78 -10.25
CA SER A 102 -4.24 -1.13 -8.86
C SER A 102 -2.88 -1.80 -8.76
N ALA A 103 -2.07 -1.44 -7.77
CA ALA A 103 -0.89 -2.19 -7.34
C ALA A 103 -1.18 -2.89 -6.02
N MET A 104 -0.78 -4.15 -5.95
CA MET A 104 -0.83 -4.98 -4.76
C MET A 104 0.61 -5.27 -4.32
N ALA A 105 1.08 -4.61 -3.26
CA ALA A 105 2.39 -4.85 -2.67
C ALA A 105 2.28 -5.95 -1.60
N LEU A 106 2.93 -7.09 -1.82
CA LEU A 106 2.79 -8.30 -1.01
C LEU A 106 4.13 -8.72 -0.41
N SER A 107 4.11 -9.11 0.86
CA SER A 107 5.29 -9.61 1.56
C SER A 107 5.83 -10.91 0.96
N ARG A 108 7.13 -11.16 1.16
CA ARG A 108 7.73 -12.49 0.95
C ARG A 108 7.54 -13.34 2.20
N GLN A 109 7.88 -12.75 3.34
CA GLN A 109 7.80 -13.34 4.67
C GLN A 109 6.36 -13.55 5.10
N LYS A 110 6.16 -14.48 6.03
CA LYS A 110 4.88 -14.65 6.71
C LYS A 110 4.56 -13.39 7.48
N VAL A 111 3.28 -13.01 7.44
CA VAL A 111 2.71 -11.99 8.30
C VAL A 111 1.74 -12.67 9.27
N VAL A 112 1.29 -11.92 10.28
CA VAL A 112 0.26 -12.40 11.19
C VAL A 112 -0.96 -12.88 10.40
N ALA A 113 -1.45 -14.07 10.73
CA ALA A 113 -2.67 -14.59 10.14
C ALA A 113 -3.86 -14.09 10.97
N ASN A 114 -4.92 -13.64 10.30
CA ASN A 114 -6.14 -13.09 10.92
C ASN A 114 -5.81 -12.03 11.98
N LEU A 115 -5.25 -10.91 11.55
CA LEU A 115 -4.96 -9.80 12.44
C LEU A 115 -6.23 -9.42 13.20
N GLU A 116 -6.19 -9.48 14.53
CA GLU A 116 -7.34 -9.16 15.37
C GLU A 116 -7.79 -7.71 15.09
N GLY A 117 -9.07 -7.53 14.76
CA GLY A 117 -9.63 -6.24 14.37
C GLY A 117 -9.55 -5.92 12.87
N SER A 118 -8.87 -6.74 12.06
CA SER A 118 -8.92 -6.66 10.60
C SER A 118 -10.35 -6.86 10.10
N SER A 119 -10.79 -5.98 9.20
CA SER A 119 -12.18 -5.93 8.74
C SER A 119 -12.23 -5.89 7.24
N ALA A 120 -12.78 -6.98 6.67
CA ALA A 120 -12.99 -7.10 5.25
C ALA A 120 -13.77 -5.90 4.65
N SER A 121 -14.82 -5.45 5.35
CA SER A 121 -15.65 -4.34 4.89
C SER A 121 -14.94 -2.98 4.95
N ASP A 122 -13.95 -2.82 5.82
CA ASP A 122 -13.30 -1.53 6.06
C ASP A 122 -12.02 -1.34 5.23
N VAL A 123 -11.42 -2.41 4.71
CA VAL A 123 -10.29 -2.36 3.76
C VAL A 123 -10.62 -1.49 2.54
N ALA A 124 -11.87 -1.56 2.05
CA ALA A 124 -12.33 -0.74 0.93
C ALA A 124 -12.35 0.77 1.24
N ARG A 125 -12.34 1.15 2.52
CA ARG A 125 -12.21 2.54 2.97
C ARG A 125 -10.77 3.03 2.95
N GLY A 126 -9.81 2.14 2.71
CA GLY A 126 -8.41 2.47 2.51
C GLY A 126 -7.62 2.71 3.79
N GLY A 127 -8.23 3.15 4.88
CA GLY A 127 -7.62 3.17 6.20
C GLY A 127 -8.71 3.16 7.27
N TYR A 128 -8.52 2.39 8.32
CA TYR A 128 -9.52 2.15 9.36
C TYR A 128 -8.84 1.77 10.68
N VAL A 129 -9.56 1.90 11.79
CA VAL A 129 -9.08 1.52 13.11
C VAL A 129 -9.10 0.00 13.29
N ILE A 130 -7.93 -0.60 13.54
CA ILE A 130 -7.77 -2.03 13.89
C ILE A 130 -8.03 -2.26 15.37
N SER A 131 -7.53 -1.36 16.23
CA SER A 131 -7.67 -1.48 17.69
C SER A 131 -7.76 -0.08 18.31
N ASP A 132 -8.70 0.10 19.23
CA ASP A 132 -8.90 1.33 19.97
C ASP A 132 -9.20 1.02 21.43
N ASN A 133 -8.42 1.63 22.32
CA ASN A 133 -8.58 1.54 23.77
C ASN A 133 -8.91 2.90 24.41
N SER A 134 -9.20 3.93 23.59
CA SER A 134 -9.44 5.30 24.06
C SER A 134 -10.86 5.55 24.57
N GLY A 135 -11.81 4.65 24.29
CA GLY A 135 -13.22 4.82 24.64
C GLY A 135 -13.81 6.06 23.97
N ASP A 136 -14.46 6.93 24.75
CA ASP A 136 -14.97 8.23 24.24
C ASP A 136 -13.90 9.34 24.26
N GLY A 137 -12.68 9.00 24.67
CA GLY A 137 -11.56 9.93 24.85
C GLY A 137 -10.89 10.40 23.57
N VAL A 138 -9.77 11.11 23.73
CA VAL A 138 -8.79 11.32 22.64
C VAL A 138 -7.74 10.22 22.79
N PRO A 139 -7.41 9.46 21.73
CA PRO A 139 -6.29 8.54 21.78
C PRO A 139 -5.01 9.27 22.18
N GLU A 140 -4.28 8.71 23.15
CA GLU A 140 -2.99 9.29 23.57
C GLU A 140 -1.94 9.18 22.47
N ILE A 141 -1.98 8.12 21.66
CA ILE A 141 -1.11 7.87 20.52
C ILE A 141 -1.94 7.20 19.42
N ILE A 142 -1.73 7.61 18.17
CA ILE A 142 -2.25 6.88 16.99
C ILE A 142 -1.07 6.24 16.26
N LEU A 143 -1.14 4.92 16.06
CA LEU A 143 -0.22 4.18 15.20
C LEU A 143 -0.83 4.03 13.81
N ILE A 144 -0.07 4.39 12.77
CA ILE A 144 -0.55 4.43 11.40
C ILE A 144 0.26 3.47 10.54
N GLY A 145 -0.44 2.55 9.87
CA GLY A 145 0.08 1.67 8.83
C GLY A 145 -0.33 2.12 7.43
N THR A 146 0.11 1.38 6.42
CA THR A 146 -0.14 1.70 5.01
C THR A 146 -1.61 1.60 4.62
N GLY A 147 -2.09 2.52 3.77
CA GLY A 147 -3.47 2.45 3.28
C GLY A 147 -3.78 3.37 2.09
N LEU A 148 -4.98 3.20 1.52
CA LEU A 148 -5.60 4.05 0.49
C LEU A 148 -6.43 5.18 1.11
N PHE A 149 -5.90 5.85 2.13
CA PHE A 149 -6.70 6.77 2.95
C PHE A 149 -7.07 8.08 2.22
N ASP A 150 -6.25 8.55 1.28
CA ASP A 150 -6.39 9.89 0.70
C ASP A 150 -7.66 10.10 -0.12
N VAL A 151 -8.17 9.03 -0.75
CA VAL A 151 -9.35 9.08 -1.63
C VAL A 151 -10.67 9.24 -0.85
N GLN A 152 -10.63 9.15 0.48
CA GLN A 152 -11.82 9.24 1.31
C GLN A 152 -12.26 10.70 1.56
N PRO A 153 -13.57 10.91 1.82
CA PRO A 153 -14.09 12.21 2.23
C PRO A 153 -13.38 12.77 3.46
N ARG A 154 -13.33 14.10 3.58
CA ARG A 154 -12.65 14.77 4.68
C ARG A 154 -13.23 14.38 6.04
N GLU A 155 -14.54 14.19 6.11
CA GLU A 155 -15.25 13.83 7.32
C GLU A 155 -14.77 12.48 7.86
N TYR A 156 -14.62 11.49 6.98
CA TYR A 156 -14.06 10.18 7.32
C TYR A 156 -12.60 10.30 7.75
N LYS A 157 -11.80 11.09 7.01
CA LYS A 157 -10.40 11.27 7.39
C LYS A 157 -10.23 11.91 8.77
N VAL A 158 -11.15 12.81 9.13
CA VAL A 158 -11.19 13.46 10.45
C VAL A 158 -11.69 12.51 11.54
N SER A 159 -12.56 11.55 11.23
CA SER A 159 -12.98 10.52 12.21
C SER A 159 -11.84 9.57 12.55
N GLU A 160 -11.11 9.09 11.55
CA GLU A 160 -10.00 8.13 11.77
C GLU A 160 -8.71 8.80 12.27
N LEU A 161 -8.42 10.03 11.81
CA LEU A 161 -7.26 10.82 12.26
C LEU A 161 -7.69 12.16 12.89
N PRO A 162 -8.32 12.15 14.09
CA PRO A 162 -8.80 13.37 14.74
C PRO A 162 -7.70 14.42 14.91
N PRO A 163 -7.91 15.68 14.49
CA PRO A 163 -6.90 16.74 14.62
C PRO A 163 -6.44 17.01 16.07
N ARG A 164 -7.30 16.68 17.04
CA ARG A 164 -7.02 16.76 18.48
C ARG A 164 -5.97 15.73 18.96
N ALA A 165 -5.86 14.59 18.27
CA ALA A 165 -4.87 13.55 18.55
C ALA A 165 -3.57 13.85 17.80
N LYS A 166 -2.69 14.65 18.41
CA LYS A 166 -1.45 15.14 17.79
C LYS A 166 -0.28 14.16 17.83
N LYS A 167 -0.26 13.28 18.83
CA LYS A 167 0.79 12.27 18.99
C LYS A 167 0.51 11.12 18.03
N ARG A 168 1.21 11.11 16.91
CA ARG A 168 1.03 10.13 15.84
C ARG A 168 2.37 9.51 15.46
N VAL A 169 2.35 8.22 15.19
CA VAL A 169 3.53 7.47 14.75
C VAL A 169 3.14 6.66 13.52
N SER A 170 3.83 6.87 12.40
CA SER A 170 3.70 5.99 11.25
C SER A 170 4.79 4.93 11.26
N VAL A 171 4.45 3.71 10.85
CA VAL A 171 5.40 2.60 10.75
C VAL A 171 5.26 1.97 9.37
N GLU A 172 6.29 2.09 8.55
CA GLU A 172 6.33 1.47 7.22
C GLU A 172 7.74 1.00 6.88
N ALA A 173 7.92 -0.28 6.52
CA ALA A 173 9.17 -0.75 5.93
C ALA A 173 9.27 -0.23 4.48
N GLY A 174 9.68 1.03 4.33
CA GLY A 174 9.78 1.80 3.10
C GLY A 174 10.16 3.26 3.38
N SER A 175 10.28 4.06 2.32
CA SER A 175 10.71 5.46 2.40
C SER A 175 9.79 6.30 3.33
N PRO A 176 10.34 7.21 4.15
CA PRO A 176 9.55 8.10 5.00
C PRO A 176 8.77 9.17 4.22
N ILE A 177 8.98 9.29 2.90
CA ILE A 177 8.34 10.32 2.06
C ILE A 177 6.82 10.13 2.05
N GLY A 178 6.09 11.24 2.23
CA GLY A 178 4.62 11.28 2.27
C GLY A 178 4.02 11.12 3.67
N TRP A 179 4.69 10.42 4.58
CA TRP A 179 4.14 10.14 5.93
C TRP A 179 3.90 11.37 6.80
N ARG A 180 4.65 12.46 6.56
CA ARG A 180 4.49 13.73 7.26
C ARG A 180 3.07 14.32 7.14
N GLU A 181 2.35 14.04 6.06
CA GLU A 181 0.97 14.51 5.86
C GLU A 181 0.00 13.89 6.87
N TYR A 182 0.28 12.66 7.33
CA TYR A 182 -0.58 11.95 8.29
C TYR A 182 -0.15 12.17 9.74
N VAL A 183 1.15 12.16 10.01
CA VAL A 183 1.65 12.26 11.40
C VAL A 183 1.76 13.71 11.89
N GLY A 184 1.82 14.68 10.98
CA GLY A 184 1.97 16.10 11.31
C GLY A 184 3.37 16.50 11.78
N GLU A 185 3.50 17.74 12.27
CA GLU A 185 4.79 18.32 12.70
C GLU A 185 5.34 17.64 13.95
N GLU A 186 4.47 17.33 14.92
CA GLU A 186 4.79 16.70 16.20
C GLU A 186 4.90 15.15 16.09
N GLY A 187 4.61 14.59 14.92
CA GLY A 187 4.56 13.16 14.69
C GLY A 187 5.93 12.51 14.40
N ILE A 188 6.00 11.21 14.62
CA ILE A 188 7.19 10.38 14.39
C ILE A 188 6.96 9.49 13.17
N VAL A 189 7.98 9.36 12.32
CA VAL A 189 7.96 8.46 11.16
C VAL A 189 9.02 7.40 11.37
N HIS A 190 8.62 6.14 11.50
CA HIS A 190 9.51 4.99 11.43
C HIS A 190 9.48 4.41 10.02
N GLY A 191 10.55 4.67 9.27
CA GLY A 191 10.74 4.19 7.92
C GLY A 191 12.19 3.77 7.65
N VAL A 192 12.49 3.46 6.40
CA VAL A 192 13.82 3.11 5.89
C VAL A 192 14.29 4.25 4.99
N ASP A 193 15.42 4.88 5.33
CA ASP A 193 15.96 6.07 4.66
C ASP A 193 17.28 5.83 3.91
N ASP A 194 17.78 4.59 3.90
CA ASP A 194 18.94 4.15 3.12
C ASP A 194 18.64 2.82 2.41
N PHE A 195 19.51 2.40 1.49
CA PHE A 195 19.44 1.07 0.91
C PHE A 195 19.58 0.00 1.99
N GLY A 196 18.90 -1.14 1.79
CA GLY A 196 19.05 -2.27 2.70
C GLY A 196 20.42 -2.95 2.59
N CYS A 197 20.56 -4.06 3.32
CA CYS A 197 21.81 -4.81 3.38
C CYS A 197 21.58 -6.31 3.18
N SER A 198 22.66 -7.05 2.94
CA SER A 198 22.60 -8.51 2.93
C SER A 198 22.52 -9.01 4.37
N GLY A 199 21.38 -9.60 4.73
CA GLY A 199 21.16 -10.21 6.04
C GLY A 199 20.00 -11.19 5.97
N ALA A 200 19.98 -12.15 6.89
CA ALA A 200 18.84 -13.05 7.01
C ALA A 200 17.59 -12.22 7.35
N SER A 201 16.46 -12.54 6.70
CA SER A 201 15.17 -12.07 7.22
C SER A 201 14.98 -12.68 8.61
N LEU A 202 14.61 -11.86 9.58
CA LEU A 202 14.17 -12.39 10.87
C LEU A 202 12.80 -13.02 10.65
N ASP A 203 12.77 -14.34 10.51
CA ASP A 203 11.53 -15.12 10.53
C ASP A 203 10.98 -15.08 11.97
N THR A 204 10.19 -14.05 12.28
CA THR A 204 9.44 -13.95 13.55
C THR A 204 7.95 -14.13 13.28
#